data_AF-A0A941IH12-F1
#
_entry.id   AF-A0A941IH12-F1
#
_cell.length_a   1.000
_cell.length_b   1.000
_cell.length_c   1.000
_cell.angle_alpha   90.00
_cell.angle_beta   90.00
_cell.angle_gamma   90.00
#
_symmetry.space_group_name_H-M   'P 1'
#
loop_
_entity.id
_entity.type
_entity.pdbx_description
1 polymer ?
#
loop_
_entity_poly.entity_id
_entity_poly.type
_entity_poly.pdbx_seq_one_letter_code
_entity_poly.pdbx_strand_id
1 'polypeptide(L)'
;MSIANWCVLAACFIPIVTVGFAKASRPKLSRKHGGYDNDMPREWESKLSGWPQRAIAAQNNGFEALPLFIAGVVLAQQAHANQATIDGLAMAFVVLRCAYVAAYLANRSNLRSLIWFGGVGCSVALFFQ
;
A
#
# COMPACT_ATOMS: atom_id res chain seq x y z
N MET A 1 -10.70 -5.95 19.86
CA MET A 1 -10.04 -6.00 18.54
C MET A 1 -8.54 -5.95 18.78
N SER A 2 -7.76 -6.81 18.12
CA SER A 2 -6.29 -6.82 18.24
C SER A 2 -5.66 -5.66 17.48
N ILE A 3 -4.37 -5.39 17.72
CA ILE A 3 -3.60 -4.42 16.93
C ILE A 3 -3.53 -4.87 15.48
N ALA A 4 -3.35 -6.18 15.23
CA ALA A 4 -3.34 -6.74 13.88
C ALA A 4 -4.60 -6.40 13.06
N ASN A 5 -5.79 -6.39 13.68
CA ASN A 5 -7.03 -6.02 12.99
C ASN A 5 -7.02 -4.54 12.55
N TRP A 6 -6.47 -3.65 13.38
CA TRP A 6 -6.27 -2.25 13.02
C TRP A 6 -5.21 -2.08 11.92
N CYS A 7 -4.17 -2.90 11.94
CA CYS A 7 -3.17 -2.92 10.88
C CYS A 7 -3.75 -3.38 9.53
N VAL A 8 -4.64 -4.37 9.51
CA VAL A 8 -5.40 -4.77 8.31
C VAL A 8 -6.21 -3.60 7.78
N LEU A 9 -6.96 -2.92 8.65
CA LEU A 9 -7.75 -1.75 8.25
C LEU A 9 -6.85 -0.64 7.68
N ALA A 10 -5.76 -0.31 8.37
CA ALA A 10 -4.79 0.69 7.93
C ALA A 10 -4.18 0.32 6.56
N ALA A 11 -3.80 -0.95 6.36
CA ALA A 11 -3.26 -1.44 5.11
C ALA A 11 -4.25 -1.25 3.93
N CYS A 12 -5.55 -1.44 4.16
CA CYS A 12 -6.58 -1.17 3.14
C CYS A 12 -6.67 0.31 2.76
N PHE A 13 -6.42 1.23 3.70
CA PHE A 13 -6.49 2.67 3.43
C PHE A 13 -5.21 3.25 2.79
N ILE A 14 -4.03 2.67 3.03
CA ILE A 14 -2.76 3.18 2.50
C ILE A 14 -2.78 3.38 0.97
N PRO A 15 -3.22 2.41 0.12
CA PRO A 15 -3.29 2.60 -1.33
C PRO A 15 -4.24 3.74 -1.73
N ILE A 16 -5.36 3.89 -1.03
CA ILE A 16 -6.36 4.93 -1.29
C ILE A 16 -5.77 6.33 -1.00
N VAL A 17 -5.10 6.47 0.15
CA VAL A 17 -4.43 7.71 0.54
C VAL A 17 -3.29 8.04 -0.43
N THR A 18 -2.55 7.03 -0.91
CA THR A 18 -1.43 7.19 -1.86
C THR A 18 -1.87 7.86 -3.15
N VAL A 19 -2.97 7.42 -3.77
CA VAL A 19 -3.50 8.09 -4.97
C VAL A 19 -4.15 9.44 -4.65
N GLY A 20 -4.67 9.60 -3.43
CA GLY A 20 -5.21 10.87 -2.94
C GLY A 20 -4.19 12.01 -3.10
N PHE A 21 -2.93 11.78 -2.76
CA PHE A 21 -1.85 12.75 -2.97
C PHE A 21 -1.62 13.10 -4.45
N ALA A 22 -1.70 12.13 -5.35
CA ALA A 22 -1.57 12.36 -6.79
C ALA A 22 -2.76 13.11 -7.41
N LYS A 23 -3.97 12.90 -6.88
CA LYS A 23 -5.16 13.67 -7.29
C LYS A 23 -5.12 15.09 -6.74
N ALA A 24 -4.71 15.26 -5.48
CA ALA A 24 -4.63 16.55 -4.79
C ALA A 24 -3.57 17.51 -5.33
N SER A 25 -2.68 17.04 -6.19
CA SER A 25 -1.59 17.83 -6.77
C SER A 25 -1.93 18.45 -8.14
N ARG A 26 -3.12 18.17 -8.68
CA ARG A 26 -3.68 18.88 -9.85
C ARG A 26 -5.09 19.45 -9.61
N PRO A 27 -5.36 20.14 -8.48
CA PRO A 27 -6.73 20.47 -8.08
C PRO A 27 -7.37 21.58 -8.92
N LYS A 28 -6.57 22.36 -9.69
CA LYS A 28 -7.03 23.52 -10.47
C LYS A 28 -6.92 23.35 -11.99
N LEU A 29 -6.49 22.19 -12.48
CA LEU A 29 -6.46 21.96 -13.93
C LEU A 29 -7.84 21.53 -14.40
N SER A 30 -8.34 22.18 -15.46
CA SER A 30 -9.51 21.68 -16.20
C SER A 30 -9.20 20.30 -16.78
N ARG A 31 -10.22 19.45 -16.96
CA ARG A 31 -10.10 18.13 -17.62
C ARG A 31 -9.29 18.22 -18.93
N LYS A 32 -9.50 19.28 -19.73
CA LYS A 32 -8.79 19.54 -21.00
C LYS A 32 -7.28 19.76 -20.84
N HIS A 33 -6.84 20.19 -19.66
CA HIS A 33 -5.44 20.47 -19.36
C HIS A 33 -4.80 19.41 -18.45
N GLY A 34 -5.41 18.22 -18.32
CA GLY A 34 -4.87 17.13 -17.51
C GLY A 34 -5.28 17.15 -16.03
N GLY A 35 -6.38 17.85 -15.71
CA GLY A 35 -7.11 17.71 -14.46
C GLY A 35 -7.72 16.32 -14.30
N TYR A 36 -8.04 15.94 -13.06
CA TYR A 36 -8.62 14.63 -12.77
C TYR A 36 -9.97 14.45 -13.46
N ASP A 37 -10.15 13.31 -14.11
CA ASP A 37 -11.40 12.96 -14.79
C ASP A 37 -12.11 11.80 -14.08
N ASN A 38 -13.28 12.09 -13.53
CA ASN A 38 -14.14 11.10 -12.90
C ASN A 38 -14.93 10.24 -13.90
N ASP A 39 -15.08 10.70 -15.15
CA ASP A 39 -15.88 9.99 -16.15
C ASP A 39 -15.04 8.84 -16.75
N MET A 40 -13.73 9.06 -16.91
CA MET A 40 -12.77 8.06 -17.42
C MET A 40 -11.48 8.00 -16.57
N PRO A 41 -11.56 7.53 -15.30
CA PRO A 41 -10.44 7.60 -14.36
C PRO A 41 -9.23 6.78 -14.81
N ARG A 42 -9.43 5.62 -15.43
CA ARG A 42 -8.34 4.75 -15.90
C ARG A 42 -7.60 5.34 -17.09
N GLU A 43 -8.30 6.03 -17.99
CA GLU A 43 -7.63 6.76 -19.07
C GLU A 43 -6.88 7.99 -18.58
N TRP A 44 -7.37 8.65 -17.52
CA TRP A 44 -6.63 9.73 -16.89
C TRP A 44 -5.34 9.21 -16.26
N GLU A 45 -5.39 8.08 -15.56
CA GLU A 45 -4.22 7.43 -14.96
C GLU A 45 -3.13 7.11 -16.01
N SER A 46 -3.52 6.61 -17.19
CA SER A 46 -2.58 6.28 -18.26
C SER A 46 -1.90 7.50 -18.89
N LYS A 47 -2.49 8.70 -18.74
CA LYS A 47 -1.94 9.98 -19.23
C LYS A 47 -1.01 10.65 -18.20
N LEU A 48 -0.89 10.10 -16.99
CA LEU A 48 0.00 10.65 -15.96
C LEU A 48 1.47 10.35 -16.25
N SER A 49 2.32 11.32 -15.94
CA SER A 49 3.78 11.20 -16.07
C SER A 49 4.47 11.73 -14.82
N GLY A 50 5.68 11.23 -14.54
CA GLY A 50 6.48 11.67 -13.40
C GLY A 50 5.94 11.14 -12.07
N TRP A 51 5.84 11.99 -11.05
CA TRP A 51 5.51 11.55 -9.70
C TRP A 51 4.04 11.08 -9.50
N PRO A 52 3.01 11.66 -10.15
CA PRO A 52 1.64 11.14 -10.03
C PRO A 52 1.50 9.73 -10.61
N GLN A 53 2.20 9.44 -11.72
CA GLN A 53 2.28 8.09 -12.29
C GLN A 53 2.93 7.11 -11.28
N ARG A 54 3.98 7.56 -10.58
CA ARG A 54 4.62 6.77 -9.52
C ARG A 54 3.67 6.48 -8.36
N ALA A 55 2.81 7.43 -7.97
CA ALA A 55 1.80 7.22 -6.93
C ALA A 55 0.75 6.17 -7.34
N ILE A 56 0.28 6.17 -8.60
CA ILE A 56 -0.61 5.12 -9.12
C ILE A 56 0.06 3.75 -9.06
N ALA A 57 1.31 3.67 -9.49
CA ALA A 57 2.04 2.40 -9.44
C ALA A 57 2.26 1.92 -7.99
N ALA A 58 2.52 2.83 -7.04
CA ALA A 58 2.60 2.50 -5.61
C ALA A 58 1.25 2.01 -5.05
N GLN A 59 0.13 2.63 -5.45
CA GLN A 59 -1.22 2.19 -5.10
C GLN A 59 -1.48 0.76 -5.59
N ASN A 60 -1.22 0.48 -6.87
CA ASN A 60 -1.43 -0.84 -7.45
C ASN A 60 -0.62 -1.92 -6.71
N ASN A 61 0.66 -1.64 -6.43
CA ASN A 61 1.49 -2.56 -5.63
C ASN A 61 0.94 -2.77 -4.22
N GLY A 62 0.36 -1.72 -3.62
CA GLY A 62 -0.33 -1.81 -2.34
C GLY A 62 -1.50 -2.79 -2.39
N PHE A 63 -2.34 -2.72 -3.43
CA PHE A 63 -3.46 -3.65 -3.62
C PHE A 63 -2.99 -5.08 -3.91
N GLU A 64 -1.89 -5.27 -4.65
CA GLU A 64 -1.31 -6.59 -4.91
C GLU A 64 -0.78 -7.27 -3.63
N ALA A 65 -0.24 -6.49 -2.69
CA ALA A 65 0.30 -7.02 -1.44
C ALA A 65 -0.79 -7.36 -0.39
N LEU A 66 -1.97 -6.74 -0.48
CA LEU A 66 -3.03 -6.88 0.52
C LEU A 66 -3.55 -8.31 0.72
N PRO A 67 -3.88 -9.09 -0.34
CA PRO A 67 -4.45 -10.42 -0.16
C PRO A 67 -3.58 -11.34 0.69
N LEU A 68 -2.26 -11.34 0.43
CA LEU A 68 -1.31 -12.17 1.18
C LEU A 68 -1.22 -11.73 2.65
N PHE A 69 -1.15 -10.42 2.90
CA PHE A 69 -1.09 -9.89 4.26
C PHE A 69 -2.35 -10.20 5.07
N ILE A 70 -3.53 -9.93 4.50
CA ILE A 70 -4.83 -10.18 5.15
C ILE A 70 -4.98 -11.67 5.43
N ALA A 71 -4.69 -12.53 4.45
CA ALA A 71 -4.74 -13.98 4.64
C ALA A 71 -3.78 -14.43 5.74
N GLY A 72 -2.55 -13.93 5.78
CA GLY A 72 -1.58 -14.27 6.82
C GLY A 72 -2.06 -13.90 8.23
N VAL A 73 -2.59 -12.68 8.42
CA VAL A 73 -3.14 -12.27 9.73
C VAL A 73 -4.32 -13.15 10.15
N VAL A 74 -5.27 -13.39 9.24
CA VAL A 74 -6.48 -14.17 9.54
C VAL A 74 -6.12 -15.63 9.87
N LEU A 75 -5.22 -16.25 9.10
CA LEU A 75 -4.80 -17.64 9.32
C LEU A 75 -4.03 -17.79 10.63
N ALA A 76 -3.11 -16.87 10.96
CA ALA A 76 -2.39 -16.88 12.23
C ALA A 76 -3.34 -16.76 13.43
N GLN A 77 -4.36 -15.89 13.33
CA GLN A 77 -5.37 -15.74 14.37
C GLN A 77 -6.27 -16.99 14.51
N GLN A 78 -6.64 -17.62 13.38
CA GLN A 78 -7.40 -18.88 13.38
C GLN A 78 -6.59 -20.05 13.95
N ALA A 79 -5.28 -20.06 13.73
CA ALA A 79 -4.36 -21.03 14.33
C ALA A 79 -4.11 -20.79 15.84
N HIS A 80 -4.69 -19.74 16.43
CA HIS A 80 -4.46 -19.31 17.80
C HIS A 80 -2.97 -19.07 18.12
N ALA A 81 -2.20 -18.61 17.13
CA ALA A 81 -0.80 -18.29 17.30
C ALA A 81 -0.60 -17.13 18.31
N ASN A 82 0.64 -16.94 18.76
CA ASN A 82 0.96 -15.92 19.75
C ASN A 82 0.55 -14.51 19.26
N GLN A 83 -0.41 -13.88 19.95
CA GLN A 83 -0.97 -12.59 19.54
C GLN A 83 0.07 -11.47 19.48
N ALA A 84 1.08 -11.46 20.36
CA ALA A 84 2.13 -10.46 20.34
C ALA A 84 3.00 -10.57 19.09
N THR A 85 3.26 -11.79 18.60
CA THR A 85 3.96 -12.03 17.34
C THR A 85 3.14 -11.54 16.15
N ILE A 86 1.84 -11.87 16.12
CA ILE A 86 0.91 -11.42 15.05
C ILE A 86 0.87 -9.88 15.01
N ASP A 87 0.70 -9.23 16.16
CA ASP A 87 0.64 -7.77 16.28
C ASP A 87 1.97 -7.13 15.85
N GLY A 88 3.10 -7.70 16.27
CA GLY A 88 4.43 -7.23 15.88
C GLY A 88 4.68 -7.29 14.37
N LEU A 89 4.36 -8.42 13.74
CA LEU A 89 4.50 -8.60 12.29
C LEU A 89 3.54 -7.70 11.50
N ALA A 90 2.30 -7.52 11.99
CA ALA A 90 1.31 -6.66 11.36
C ALA A 90 1.71 -5.17 11.42
N MET A 91 2.23 -4.71 12.57
CA MET A 91 2.78 -3.36 12.69
C MET A 91 3.99 -3.16 11.78
N ALA A 92 4.92 -4.12 11.74
CA ALA A 92 6.08 -4.07 10.86
C ALA A 92 5.67 -3.96 9.38
N PHE A 93 4.67 -4.73 8.95
CA PHE A 93 4.11 -4.64 7.60
C PHE A 93 3.61 -3.23 7.28
N VAL A 94 2.79 -2.64 8.15
CA VAL A 94 2.24 -1.28 7.95
C VAL A 94 3.36 -0.23 7.85
N VAL A 95 4.35 -0.28 8.73
CA VAL A 95 5.51 0.63 8.69
C VAL A 95 6.27 0.48 7.37
N LEU A 96 6.53 -0.77 6.95
CA LEU A 96 7.19 -1.05 5.67
C LEU A 96 6.35 -0.56 4.48
N ARG A 97 5.02 -0.64 4.53
CA ARG A 97 4.16 -0.09 3.47
C ARG A 97 4.26 1.43 3.37
N CYS A 98 4.23 2.13 4.50
CA CYS A 98 4.43 3.58 4.52
C CYS A 98 5.81 3.98 3.97
N ALA A 99 6.87 3.27 4.39
CA ALA A 99 8.22 3.48 3.90
C ALA A 99 8.35 3.17 2.39
N TYR A 100 7.68 2.11 1.91
CA TYR A 100 7.65 1.73 0.50
C TYR A 100 7.03 2.83 -0.35
N VAL A 101 5.87 3.36 0.05
CA VAL A 101 5.19 4.47 -0.63
C VAL A 101 6.11 5.69 -0.69
N ALA A 102 6.74 6.08 0.42
CA ALA A 102 7.68 7.20 0.46
C ALA A 102 8.86 7.00 -0.51
N ALA A 103 9.48 5.81 -0.49
CA ALA A 103 10.57 5.47 -1.42
C ALA A 103 10.12 5.47 -2.89
N TYR A 104 8.87 5.09 -3.14
CA TYR A 104 8.25 5.10 -4.47
C TYR A 104 8.08 6.52 -5.01
N LEU A 105 7.54 7.42 -4.19
CA LEU A 105 7.37 8.82 -4.56
C LEU A 105 8.72 9.51 -4.78
N ALA A 106 9.72 9.20 -3.96
CA ALA A 106 11.10 9.69 -4.05
C ALA A 106 11.95 9.05 -5.17
N ASN A 107 11.38 8.13 -5.96
CA ASN A 107 12.05 7.45 -7.08
C ASN A 107 13.35 6.69 -6.67
N ARG A 108 13.38 6.08 -5.48
CA ARG A 108 14.55 5.32 -4.97
C ARG A 108 14.42 3.83 -5.25
N SER A 109 14.78 3.38 -6.46
CA SER A 109 14.56 2.01 -6.94
C SER A 109 15.04 0.90 -6.01
N ASN A 110 16.31 0.90 -5.61
CA ASN A 110 16.89 -0.18 -4.81
C ASN A 110 16.26 -0.28 -3.41
N LEU A 111 15.94 0.87 -2.81
CA LEU A 111 15.29 0.93 -1.50
C LEU A 111 13.87 0.33 -1.55
N ARG A 112 13.14 0.56 -2.65
CA ARG A 112 11.80 -0.03 -2.84
C ARG A 112 11.85 -1.55 -2.83
N SER A 113 12.78 -2.16 -3.57
CA SER A 113 12.89 -3.62 -3.62
C SER A 113 13.18 -4.21 -2.25
N LEU A 114 14.12 -3.62 -1.51
CA LEU A 114 14.47 -4.08 -0.15
C LEU A 114 13.28 -4.00 0.80
N ILE A 115 12.58 -2.87 0.84
CA ILE A 115 11.39 -2.69 1.70
C ILE A 115 10.26 -3.63 1.27
N TRP A 116 10.10 -3.85 -0.04
CA TRP A 116 9.10 -4.77 -0.56
C TRP A 116 9.34 -6.19 -0.07
N PHE A 117 10.58 -6.68 -0.15
CA PHE A 117 10.95 -8.00 0.37
C PHE A 117 10.68 -8.12 1.87
N GLY A 118 10.98 -7.08 2.66
CA GLY A 118 10.62 -7.06 4.08
C GLY A 118 9.12 -7.21 4.30
N GLY A 119 8.28 -6.48 3.55
CA GLY A 119 6.82 -6.55 3.72
C GLY A 119 6.22 -7.89 3.29
N VAL A 120 6.73 -8.49 2.20
CA VAL A 120 6.36 -9.85 1.81
C VAL A 120 6.80 -10.85 2.89
N GLY A 121 8.02 -10.69 3.41
CA GLY A 121 8.54 -11.49 4.51
C GLY A 121 7.64 -11.47 5.75
N CYS A 122 7.12 -10.29 6.15
CA CYS A 122 6.14 -10.21 7.24
C CYS A 122 4.86 -11.00 6.96
N SER A 123 4.35 -10.92 5.72
CA SER A 123 3.10 -11.59 5.34
C SER A 123 3.28 -13.12 5.28
N VAL A 124 4.42 -13.57 4.76
CA VAL A 124 4.79 -14.99 4.74
C VAL A 124 5.05 -15.50 6.15
N ALA A 125 5.72 -14.74 7.01
CA ALA A 125 5.96 -15.11 8.40
C ALA A 125 4.64 -15.24 9.19
N LEU A 126 3.66 -14.36 8.93
CA LEU A 126 2.31 -14.45 9.48
C LEU A 126 1.60 -15.72 9.01
N PHE A 127 1.70 -16.06 7.71
CA PHE A 127 1.08 -17.27 7.17
C PHE A 127 1.59 -18.57 7.83
N PHE A 128 2.84 -18.58 8.29
CA PHE A 128 3.46 -19.73 8.96
C PHE A 128 3.48 -19.64 10.50
N GLN A 129 2.80 -18.67 11.11
CA GLN A 129 2.55 -18.66 12.56
C GLN A 129 1.52 -19.73 12.93
#